data_AF-A0A094RSY4-F1
#
_entry.id   AF-A0A094RSY4-F1
#
_cell.length_a   1.000
_cell.length_b   1.000
_cell.length_c   1.000
_cell.angle_alpha   90.00
_cell.angle_beta   90.00
_cell.angle_gamma   90.00
#
_symmetry.space_group_name_H-M   'P 1'
#
loop_
_entity.id
_entity.type
_entity.pdbx_description
1 polymer ?
#
loop_
_entity_poly.entity_id
_entity_poly.type
_entity_poly.pdbx_seq_one_letter_code
_entity_poly.pdbx_strand_id
1 'polypeptide(L)'
;MATLLALLSSILWGAADFFGGKLSKRYQALAVTAVSQAFGLITGILIIIVGSSWLNPAIGWDNYFISGVLAGLFGFVGLIAFYSGLATGRMGVVSPIAALSVLIPLTIAFIT
;
A
#
# COMPACT_ATOMS: atom_id res chain seq x y z
N MET A 1 16.80 16.90 4.93
CA MET A 1 15.47 16.53 5.46
C MET A 1 14.83 15.40 4.65
N ALA A 2 14.67 15.54 3.33
CA ALA A 2 14.08 14.51 2.47
C ALA A 2 14.80 13.14 2.51
N THR A 3 16.14 13.13 2.55
CA THR A 3 16.94 11.90 2.63
C THR A 3 16.70 11.10 3.93
N LEU A 4 16.52 11.79 5.06
CA LEU A 4 16.30 11.17 6.36
C LEU A 4 14.88 10.56 6.44
N LEU A 5 13.89 11.26 5.89
CA LEU A 5 12.53 10.73 5.71
C LEU A 5 12.49 9.54 4.75
N ALA A 6 13.27 9.58 3.67
CA ALA A 6 13.39 8.46 2.72
C ALA A 6 14.02 7.21 3.37
N LEU A 7 15.08 7.39 4.17
CA LEU A 7 15.69 6.29 4.93
C LEU A 7 14.72 5.70 5.95
N LEU A 8 14.03 6.55 6.71
CA LEU A 8 12.99 6.10 7.65
C LEU A 8 11.87 5.34 6.92
N SER A 9 11.38 5.87 5.80
CA SER A 9 10.37 5.21 4.99
C SER A 9 10.85 3.84 4.50
N SER A 10 12.08 3.74 4.00
CA SER A 10 12.66 2.47 3.55
C SER A 10 12.77 1.44 4.69
N ILE A 11 13.15 1.87 5.90
CA ILE A 11 13.22 0.99 7.07
C ILE A 11 11.82 0.52 7.47
N LEU A 12 10.85 1.43 7.54
CA LEU A 12 9.47 1.12 7.93
C LEU A 12 8.80 0.16 6.93
N TRP A 13 8.95 0.42 5.63
CA TRP A 13 8.41 -0.44 4.58
C TRP A 13 9.05 -1.84 4.60
N GLY A 14 10.38 -1.90 4.65
CA GLY A 14 11.10 -3.18 4.68
C GLY A 14 10.78 -4.01 5.92
N ALA A 15 10.67 -3.36 7.09
CA ALA A 15 10.26 -4.04 8.32
C ALA A 15 8.82 -4.54 8.22
N ALA A 16 7.89 -3.73 7.72
CA ALA A 16 6.50 -4.10 7.55
C ALA A 16 6.33 -5.32 6.63
N ASP A 17 7.02 -5.38 5.49
CA ASP A 17 6.95 -6.51 4.55
C ASP A 17 7.52 -7.80 5.16
N PHE A 18 8.60 -7.68 5.94
CA PHE A 18 9.21 -8.83 6.61
C PHE A 18 8.28 -9.41 7.69
N PHE A 19 7.78 -8.56 8.60
CA PHE A 19 6.88 -9.00 9.66
C PHE A 19 5.53 -9.46 9.12
N GLY A 20 4.97 -8.72 8.16
CA GLY A 20 3.72 -9.03 7.49
C GLY A 20 3.80 -10.38 6.77
N GLY A 21 4.84 -10.61 5.96
CA GLY A 21 5.04 -11.90 5.31
C GLY A 21 5.24 -13.05 6.32
N LYS A 22 5.93 -12.82 7.44
CA LYS A 22 6.15 -13.85 8.48
C LYS A 22 4.83 -14.22 9.15
N LEU A 23 3.94 -13.25 9.36
CA LEU A 23 2.59 -13.46 9.85
C LEU A 23 1.70 -14.15 8.83
N SER A 24 1.81 -13.83 7.54
CA SER A 24 1.07 -14.49 6.44
C SER A 24 1.42 -15.97 6.25
N LYS A 25 2.57 -16.42 6.79
CA LYS A 25 2.90 -17.86 6.85
C LYS A 25 2.21 -18.59 8.01
N ARG A 26 1.80 -17.87 9.06
CA ARG A 26 1.13 -18.45 10.24
C ARG A 26 -0.39 -18.28 10.18
N TYR A 27 -0.87 -17.21 9.57
CA TYR A 27 -2.28 -16.86 9.47
C TYR A 27 -2.67 -16.70 8.00
N GLN A 28 -3.96 -16.85 7.69
CA GLN A 28 -4.47 -16.63 6.33
C GLN A 28 -4.10 -15.22 5.85
N ALA A 29 -3.55 -15.12 4.64
CA ALA A 29 -3.13 -13.85 4.06
C ALA A 29 -4.23 -12.78 4.10
N LEU A 30 -5.49 -13.20 3.92
CA LEU A 30 -6.66 -12.33 3.97
C LEU A 30 -6.86 -11.67 5.35
N ALA A 31 -6.61 -12.40 6.44
CA ALA A 31 -6.70 -11.86 7.79
C ALA A 31 -5.60 -10.82 8.05
N VAL A 32 -4.37 -11.07 7.57
CA VAL A 32 -3.25 -10.11 7.68
C VAL A 32 -3.54 -8.83 6.89
N THR A 33 -4.07 -8.96 5.66
CA THR A 33 -4.49 -7.80 4.88
C THR A 33 -5.63 -7.02 5.53
N ALA A 34 -6.63 -7.70 6.10
CA ALA A 34 -7.77 -7.03 6.73
C ALA A 34 -7.33 -6.18 7.94
N VAL A 35 -6.42 -6.70 8.77
CA VAL A 35 -5.86 -5.95 9.90
C VAL A 35 -5.04 -4.76 9.40
N SER A 36 -4.20 -4.95 8.39
CA SER A 36 -3.41 -3.86 7.80
C SER A 36 -4.30 -2.75 7.23
N GLN A 37 -5.40 -3.10 6.56
CA GLN A 37 -6.36 -2.14 6.03
C GLN A 37 -7.17 -1.44 7.12
N ALA A 38 -7.48 -2.11 8.23
CA ALA A 38 -8.12 -1.46 9.38
C ALA A 38 -7.22 -0.35 9.96
N PHE A 39 -5.92 -0.62 10.13
CA PHE A 39 -4.96 0.42 10.53
C PHE A 39 -4.85 1.53 9.50
N GLY A 40 -4.82 1.20 8.20
CA GLY A 40 -4.82 2.18 7.11
C GLY A 40 -6.05 3.08 7.08
N LEU A 41 -7.22 2.53 7.39
CA LEU A 41 -8.47 3.28 7.48
C LEU A 41 -8.44 4.24 8.68
N ILE A 42 -7.99 3.76 9.85
CA ILE A 42 -7.86 4.59 11.05
C ILE A 42 -6.90 5.75 10.80
N THR A 43 -5.72 5.48 10.24
CA THR A 43 -4.74 6.53 9.93
C THR A 43 -5.26 7.49 8.87
N GLY A 44 -5.92 7.00 7.82
CA GLY A 44 -6.56 7.84 6.81
C GLY A 44 -7.61 8.79 7.39
N ILE A 45 -8.49 8.28 8.27
CA ILE A 45 -9.47 9.10 8.99
C ILE A 45 -8.78 10.15 9.87
N LEU A 46 -7.75 9.77 10.63
CA LEU A 46 -7.00 10.72 11.47
C LEU A 46 -6.32 11.82 10.66
N ILE A 47 -5.76 11.49 9.49
CA ILE A 47 -5.16 12.48 8.58
C ILE A 47 -6.21 13.45 8.06
N ILE A 48 -7.40 12.97 7.67
CA ILE A 48 -8.52 13.83 7.32
C ILE A 48 -8.88 14.72 8.51
N ILE A 49 -8.88 14.14 9.73
CA ILE A 49 -9.16 14.83 11.00
C ILE A 49 -8.22 15.99 11.33
N VAL A 50 -6.96 15.86 10.98
CA VAL A 50 -5.96 16.90 11.30
C VAL A 50 -5.74 17.85 10.11
N GLY A 51 -5.87 17.34 8.88
CA GLY A 51 -5.46 18.00 7.64
C GLY A 51 -6.38 19.12 7.14
N SER A 52 -7.50 19.37 7.81
CA SER A 52 -8.50 20.38 7.40
C SER A 52 -9.16 20.11 6.03
N SER A 53 -8.94 18.93 5.45
CA SER A 53 -9.33 18.56 4.08
C SER A 53 -10.84 18.49 3.85
N TRP A 54 -11.65 18.56 4.92
CA TRP A 54 -13.11 18.70 4.88
C TRP A 54 -13.59 20.09 4.46
N LEU A 55 -12.74 21.12 4.49
CA LEU A 55 -13.16 22.49 4.15
C LEU A 55 -13.47 22.65 2.65
N ASN A 56 -12.81 21.86 1.80
CA ASN A 56 -13.08 21.79 0.36
C ASN A 56 -13.11 20.32 -0.10
N PRO A 57 -14.25 19.62 0.08
CA PRO A 57 -14.36 18.22 -0.30
C PRO A 57 -14.34 18.08 -1.84
N ALA A 58 -13.28 17.52 -2.39
CA ALA A 58 -13.19 17.19 -3.83
C ALA A 58 -13.91 15.86 -4.16
N ILE A 59 -15.17 15.71 -3.71
CA ILE A 59 -15.97 14.47 -3.83
C ILE A 59 -16.77 14.41 -5.15
N GLY A 60 -16.61 15.41 -6.03
CA GLY A 60 -17.26 15.43 -7.34
C GLY A 60 -16.88 14.23 -8.22
N TRP A 61 -17.81 13.76 -9.05
CA TRP A 61 -17.59 12.67 -10.01
C TRP A 61 -16.48 12.98 -11.02
N ASP A 62 -16.30 14.26 -11.36
CA ASP A 62 -15.23 14.74 -12.28
C ASP A 62 -13.86 14.92 -11.59
N ASN A 63 -13.80 14.75 -10.27
CA ASN A 63 -12.58 14.90 -9.46
C ASN A 63 -11.99 13.52 -9.10
N TYR A 64 -11.18 13.47 -8.04
CA TYR A 64 -10.43 12.29 -7.61
C TYR A 64 -11.29 11.13 -7.05
N PHE A 65 -12.61 11.26 -7.01
CA PHE A 65 -13.47 10.26 -6.38
C PHE A 65 -13.39 8.89 -7.09
N ILE A 66 -13.59 8.86 -8.42
CA ILE A 66 -13.57 7.62 -9.19
C ILE A 66 -12.16 7.01 -9.18
N SER A 67 -11.14 7.83 -9.41
CA SER A 67 -9.74 7.40 -9.38
C SER A 67 -9.34 6.86 -8.00
N GLY A 68 -9.83 7.47 -6.92
CA GLY A 68 -9.59 7.03 -5.54
C GLY A 68 -10.24 5.69 -5.23
N VAL A 69 -11.50 5.48 -5.66
CA VAL A 69 -12.21 4.19 -5.50
C VAL A 69 -11.47 3.09 -6.27
N LEU A 70 -11.10 3.35 -7.52
CA LEU A 70 -10.35 2.39 -8.34
C LEU A 70 -8.98 2.09 -7.71
N ALA A 71 -8.24 3.12 -7.29
CA ALA A 71 -6.94 2.94 -6.63
C ALA A 71 -7.05 2.09 -5.36
N GLY A 72 -8.09 2.32 -4.54
CA GLY A 72 -8.36 1.49 -3.35
C GLY A 72 -8.67 0.04 -3.69
N LEU A 73 -9.51 -0.21 -4.71
CA LEU A 73 -9.89 -1.56 -5.14
C LEU A 73 -8.67 -2.33 -5.68
N PHE A 74 -7.93 -1.74 -6.63
CA PHE A 74 -6.73 -2.37 -7.19
C PHE A 74 -5.63 -2.53 -6.15
N GLY A 75 -5.47 -1.56 -5.25
CA GLY A 75 -4.54 -1.64 -4.12
C GLY A 75 -4.87 -2.81 -3.18
N PHE A 76 -6.15 -3.01 -2.84
CA PHE A 76 -6.59 -4.12 -2.00
C PHE A 76 -6.35 -5.49 -2.65
N VAL A 77 -6.72 -5.65 -3.93
CA VAL A 77 -6.47 -6.87 -4.69
C VAL A 77 -4.97 -7.16 -4.80
N GLY A 78 -4.17 -6.13 -5.08
CA GLY A 78 -2.70 -6.23 -5.13
C GLY A 78 -2.10 -6.68 -3.79
N LEU A 79 -2.60 -6.14 -2.67
CA LEU A 79 -2.14 -6.51 -1.33
C LEU A 79 -2.45 -7.98 -1.01
N ILE A 80 -3.65 -8.45 -1.36
CA ILE A 80 -4.02 -9.88 -1.19
C ILE A 80 -3.09 -10.77 -2.01
N ALA A 81 -2.84 -10.43 -3.28
CA ALA A 81 -1.95 -11.19 -4.14
C ALA A 81 -0.52 -11.21 -3.57
N PHE A 82 -0.03 -10.08 -3.07
CA PHE A 82 1.30 -9.94 -2.47
C PHE A 82 1.48 -10.82 -1.23
N TYR A 83 0.59 -10.71 -0.24
CA TYR A 83 0.67 -11.51 0.98
C TYR A 83 0.41 -13.00 0.72
N SER A 84 -0.45 -13.34 -0.25
CA SER A 84 -0.66 -14.73 -0.67
C SER A 84 0.60 -15.32 -1.33
N GLY A 85 1.30 -14.52 -2.13
CA GLY A 85 2.61 -14.89 -2.68
C GLY A 85 3.64 -15.13 -1.58
N LEU A 86 3.73 -14.24 -0.59
CA LEU A 86 4.68 -14.38 0.53
C LEU A 86 4.38 -15.60 1.41
N ALA A 87 3.11 -15.96 1.55
CA ALA A 87 2.67 -17.14 2.30
C ALA A 87 3.05 -18.45 1.60
N THR A 88 2.88 -18.52 0.28
CA THR A 88 3.08 -19.74 -0.53
C THR A 88 4.53 -19.94 -0.96
N GLY A 89 5.27 -18.86 -1.22
CA GLY A 89 6.61 -18.90 -1.80
C GLY A 89 7.77 -18.66 -0.82
N ARG A 90 8.99 -18.70 -1.37
CA ARG A 90 10.18 -18.18 -0.69
C ARG A 90 10.11 -16.65 -0.71
N MET A 91 10.08 -16.02 0.47
CA MET A 91 9.98 -14.56 0.61
C MET A 91 11.03 -13.80 -0.22
N GLY A 92 12.26 -14.32 -0.28
CA GLY A 92 13.35 -13.70 -1.04
C GLY A 92 13.17 -13.72 -2.57
N VAL A 93 12.19 -14.45 -3.10
CA VAL A 93 11.86 -14.47 -4.54
C VAL A 93 10.63 -13.61 -4.82
N VAL A 94 9.61 -13.71 -3.97
CA VAL A 94 8.34 -12.99 -4.15
C VAL A 94 8.52 -11.47 -3.97
N SER A 95 9.33 -11.05 -3.00
CA SER A 95 9.58 -9.62 -2.74
C SER A 95 10.27 -8.91 -3.93
N PRO A 96 11.36 -9.44 -4.54
CA PRO A 96 11.92 -8.85 -5.76
C PRO A 96 10.95 -8.81 -6.94
N ILE A 97 10.12 -9.85 -7.13
CA ILE A 97 9.11 -9.86 -8.20
C ILE A 97 8.09 -8.74 -7.98
N ALA A 98 7.61 -8.55 -6.74
CA ALA A 98 6.69 -7.47 -6.41
C ALA A 98 7.33 -6.08 -6.59
N ALA A 99 8.63 -5.94 -6.31
CA ALA A 99 9.37 -4.70 -6.51
C ALA A 99 9.45 -4.27 -7.99
N LEU A 100 9.32 -5.19 -8.95
CA LEU A 100 9.25 -4.87 -10.38
C LEU A 100 8.01 -4.04 -10.75
N SER A 101 6.99 -3.98 -9.89
CA SER A 101 5.82 -3.10 -10.10
C SER A 101 6.18 -1.62 -10.27
N VAL A 102 7.35 -1.20 -9.78
CA VAL A 102 7.88 0.17 -9.95
C VAL A 102 8.09 0.54 -11.43
N LEU A 103 8.23 -0.45 -12.32
CA LEU A 103 8.36 -0.22 -13.76
C LEU A 103 7.12 0.43 -14.36
N ILE A 104 5.92 0.21 -13.80
CA ILE A 104 4.68 0.80 -14.31
C ILE A 104 4.69 2.34 -14.16
N PRO A 105 4.82 2.93 -12.95
CA PRO A 105 4.89 4.38 -12.82
C PRO A 105 6.14 4.97 -13.48
N LEU A 106 7.26 4.25 -13.50
CA LEU A 106 8.48 4.70 -14.17
C LEU A 106 8.27 4.86 -15.69
N THR A 107 7.67 3.86 -16.34
CA THR A 107 7.38 3.91 -17.78
C THR A 107 6.39 5.01 -18.13
N ILE A 108 5.33 5.18 -17.32
CA ILE A 108 4.39 6.30 -17.48
C ILE A 108 5.15 7.63 -17.41
N ALA A 109 5.98 7.84 -16.39
CA ALA A 109 6.75 9.08 -16.22
C ALA A 109 7.78 9.37 -17.34
N PHE A 110 8.20 8.36 -18.11
CA PHE A 110 9.06 8.56 -19.28
C PHE A 110 8.27 8.84 -20.56
N ILE A 111 7.03 8.35 -20.66
CA ILE A 111 6.18 8.50 -21.84
C ILE A 111 5.39 9.81 -21.80
N THR A 112 4.95 10.22 -20.60
CA THR A 112 4.18 11.46 -20.35
C THR A 112 5.08 12.56 -19.83
#